data_AF-A0A852JFT0-F1
#
_entry.id   AF-A0A852JFT0-F1
#
_cell.length_a   1.000
_cell.length_b   1.000
_cell.length_c   1.000
_cell.angle_alpha   90.00
_cell.angle_beta   90.00
_cell.angle_gamma   90.00
#
_symmetry.space_group_name_H-M   'P 1'
#
loop_
_entity.id
_entity.type
_entity.pdbx_description
1 polymer ?
#
loop_
_entity_poly.entity_id
_entity_poly.type
_entity_poly.pdbx_seq_one_letter_code
_entity_poly.pdbx_strand_id
1 'polypeptide(L)'
;LPPAVFPLSCAVQNYSWGKLGLESEVAKLLASSDPLVQIQPDQPYAELWMGTHPRGDAIIRDNRIPQKTLGQWIADNPACLGAKVKDAFQGTLPFLFKVLSVNTALSIQAHPNKELAAKLHAQFPEHYPDANHKPEMAIALTPFEGLCGFRPVEEIVSFLQSVPELRALIGEVAAEQLERSGSDDPRGVSAALRVCFTRLMKSEKKFFVDQLNMLVKRISQEAAEGKDTSGSNGDLLLRLHSQYPGDIGCFTIYFLNLVRLEPGEAMFLGANEPHAYLQG
;
A
#
# COMPACT_ATOMS: atom_id res chain seq x y z
N LEU A 1 8.68 30.97 -27.47
CA LEU A 1 7.79 30.14 -26.62
C LEU A 1 8.68 29.16 -25.87
N PRO A 2 8.52 28.97 -24.55
CA PRO A 2 9.22 27.89 -23.85
C PRO A 2 8.92 26.54 -24.55
N PRO A 3 9.86 25.58 -24.55
CA PRO A 3 9.65 24.32 -25.24
C PRO A 3 8.43 23.60 -24.65
N ALA A 4 7.57 23.06 -25.53
CA ALA A 4 6.31 22.45 -25.15
C ALA A 4 6.47 21.07 -24.48
N VAL A 5 7.66 20.46 -24.61
CA VAL A 5 8.01 19.15 -24.03
C VAL A 5 9.49 19.19 -23.64
N PHE A 6 9.80 18.71 -22.43
CA PHE A 6 11.15 18.62 -21.89
C PHE A 6 11.29 17.41 -20.96
N PRO A 7 12.49 16.79 -20.88
CA PRO A 7 12.74 15.66 -20.00
C PRO A 7 12.88 16.09 -18.54
N LEU A 8 12.51 15.19 -17.62
CA LEU A 8 12.67 15.38 -16.19
C LEU A 8 13.71 14.42 -15.62
N SER A 9 14.51 14.91 -14.67
CA SER A 9 15.24 14.07 -13.72
C SER A 9 14.41 13.97 -12.45
N CYS A 10 13.99 12.75 -12.12
CA CYS A 10 13.05 12.49 -11.05
C CYS A 10 13.76 11.96 -9.79
N ALA A 11 13.19 12.26 -8.62
CA ALA A 11 13.78 11.84 -7.36
C ALA A 11 13.54 10.35 -7.12
N VAL A 12 14.58 9.65 -6.66
CA VAL A 12 14.51 8.24 -6.29
C VAL A 12 14.55 8.11 -4.77
N GLN A 13 13.66 7.31 -4.21
CA GLN A 13 13.63 6.97 -2.80
C GLN A 13 14.17 5.56 -2.60
N ASN A 14 15.17 5.42 -1.74
CA ASN A 14 15.85 4.15 -1.45
C ASN A 14 15.32 3.50 -0.15
N TYR A 15 14.01 3.37 -0.02
CA TYR A 15 13.40 2.75 1.15
C TYR A 15 13.75 1.26 1.22
N SER A 16 13.94 0.73 2.43
CA SER A 16 14.41 -0.64 2.67
C SER A 16 13.53 -1.75 2.07
N TRP A 17 12.26 -1.45 1.81
CA TRP A 17 11.32 -2.40 1.20
C TRP A 17 11.49 -2.55 -0.32
N GLY A 18 12.29 -1.70 -0.97
CA GLY A 18 12.47 -1.69 -2.42
C GLY A 18 13.27 -2.87 -2.95
N LYS A 19 13.06 -3.24 -4.22
CA LYS A 19 13.91 -4.22 -4.92
C LYS A 19 15.35 -3.71 -5.03
N LEU A 20 16.30 -4.64 -4.97
CA LEU A 20 17.72 -4.34 -4.94
C LEU A 20 18.28 -4.17 -6.34
N GLY A 21 19.13 -3.17 -6.54
CA GLY A 21 19.88 -2.97 -7.78
C GLY A 21 19.01 -3.06 -9.03
N LEU A 22 19.50 -3.78 -10.05
CA LEU A 22 18.82 -3.94 -11.33
C LEU A 22 17.62 -4.90 -11.31
N GLU A 23 17.29 -5.52 -10.17
CA GLU A 23 15.99 -6.20 -10.00
C GLU A 23 14.83 -5.19 -9.83
N SER A 24 15.15 -3.94 -9.51
CA SER A 24 14.17 -2.87 -9.39
C SER A 24 13.83 -2.22 -10.72
N GLU A 25 12.54 -2.11 -11.02
CA GLU A 25 12.05 -1.33 -12.16
C GLU A 25 12.40 0.15 -12.00
N VAL A 26 12.46 0.67 -10.77
CA VAL A 26 12.91 2.04 -10.50
C VAL A 26 14.38 2.21 -10.88
N ALA A 27 15.25 1.24 -10.56
CA ALA A 27 16.66 1.30 -10.94
C ALA A 27 16.86 1.19 -12.45
N LYS A 28 16.10 0.32 -13.13
CA LYS A 28 16.14 0.20 -14.60
C LYS A 28 15.71 1.50 -15.28
N LEU A 29 14.63 2.12 -14.81
CA LEU A 29 14.18 3.43 -15.30
C LEU A 29 15.24 4.51 -15.07
N LEU A 30 15.83 4.56 -13.87
CA LEU A 30 16.90 5.49 -13.55
C LEU A 30 18.10 5.33 -14.52
N ALA A 31 18.59 4.10 -14.70
CA ALA A 31 19.70 3.79 -15.61
C ALA A 31 19.39 4.14 -17.07
N SER A 32 18.14 3.95 -17.51
CA SER A 32 17.72 4.33 -18.86
C SER A 32 17.67 5.85 -19.08
N SER A 33 17.44 6.62 -18.01
CA SER A 33 17.30 8.08 -18.06
C SER A 33 18.61 8.84 -17.87
N ASP A 34 19.61 8.22 -17.24
CA ASP A 34 20.94 8.78 -17.04
C ASP A 34 22.03 7.72 -17.25
N PRO A 35 22.70 7.68 -18.43
CA PRO A 35 23.73 6.68 -18.72
C PRO A 35 24.95 6.73 -17.80
N LEU A 36 25.15 7.81 -17.04
CA LEU A 36 26.27 7.96 -16.12
C LEU A 36 25.96 7.43 -14.72
N VAL A 37 24.68 7.17 -14.41
CA VAL A 37 24.29 6.66 -13.10
C VAL A 37 24.81 5.25 -12.90
N GLN A 38 25.42 5.00 -11.75
CA GLN A 38 25.89 3.67 -11.36
C GLN A 38 24.87 3.06 -10.40
N ILE A 39 24.20 1.99 -10.84
CA ILE A 39 23.27 1.23 -10.00
C ILE A 39 24.05 0.34 -9.05
N GLN A 40 23.85 0.55 -7.75
CA GLN A 40 24.48 -0.26 -6.71
C GLN A 40 23.69 -1.57 -6.54
N PRO A 41 24.31 -2.76 -6.70
CA PRO A 41 23.61 -4.04 -6.66
C PRO A 41 22.83 -4.28 -5.37
N ASP A 42 23.39 -3.89 -4.22
CA ASP A 42 22.80 -4.15 -2.89
C ASP A 42 21.97 -2.99 -2.33
N GLN A 43 21.77 -1.92 -3.11
CA GLN A 43 20.96 -0.77 -2.70
C GLN A 43 19.50 -0.99 -3.09
N PRO A 44 18.54 -0.72 -2.20
CA PRO A 44 17.12 -0.77 -2.57
C PRO A 44 16.74 0.47 -3.38
N TYR A 45 15.96 0.28 -4.45
CA TYR A 45 15.39 1.33 -5.27
C TYR A 45 13.87 1.18 -5.25
N ALA A 46 13.21 1.97 -4.38
CA ALA A 46 11.84 1.71 -3.96
C ALA A 46 10.81 2.54 -4.73
N GLU A 47 11.01 3.87 -4.81
CA GLU A 47 10.07 4.77 -5.50
C GLU A 47 10.80 5.73 -6.45
N LEU A 48 10.23 5.99 -7.63
CA LEU A 48 10.60 7.09 -8.53
C LEU A 48 9.49 8.14 -8.50
N TRP A 49 9.78 9.37 -8.10
CA TRP A 49 8.79 10.44 -7.93
C TRP A 49 8.80 11.42 -9.10
N MET A 50 7.65 11.52 -9.77
CA MET A 50 7.42 12.39 -10.92
C MET A 50 6.36 13.45 -10.57
N GLY A 51 6.80 14.68 -10.33
CA GLY A 51 5.91 15.79 -9.99
C GLY A 51 6.63 16.90 -9.25
N THR A 52 5.86 17.67 -8.48
CA THR A 52 6.32 18.88 -7.76
C THR A 52 6.31 18.71 -6.25
N HIS A 53 6.39 17.48 -5.75
CA HIS A 53 6.32 17.25 -4.31
C HIS A 53 7.58 17.83 -3.62
N PRO A 54 7.49 18.57 -2.50
CA PRO A 54 8.65 19.25 -1.89
C PRO A 54 9.86 18.37 -1.60
N ARG A 55 9.64 17.10 -1.19
CA ARG A 55 10.69 16.10 -0.95
C ARG A 55 11.30 15.45 -2.22
N GLY A 56 10.84 15.83 -3.41
CA GLY A 56 11.23 15.21 -4.67
C GLY A 56 10.73 15.99 -5.87
N ASP A 57 10.91 17.32 -5.88
CA ASP A 57 10.52 18.19 -6.99
C ASP A 57 11.42 17.88 -8.19
N ALA A 58 10.81 17.45 -9.29
CA ALA A 58 11.54 16.98 -10.46
C ALA A 58 12.38 18.10 -11.08
N ILE A 59 13.58 17.77 -11.57
CA ILE A 59 14.48 18.74 -12.22
C ILE A 59 14.25 18.70 -13.72
N ILE A 60 14.16 19.87 -14.36
CA ILE A 60 14.05 19.96 -15.82
C ILE A 60 15.44 19.76 -16.45
N ARG A 61 15.62 18.73 -17.29
CA ARG A 61 16.88 18.45 -18.00
C ARG A 61 16.90 19.08 -19.39
N ASP A 62 16.67 20.38 -19.48
CA ASP A 62 16.71 21.13 -20.73
C ASP A 62 17.51 22.42 -20.55
N ASN A 63 18.69 22.50 -21.16
CA ASN A 63 19.59 23.66 -21.05
C ASN A 63 18.98 24.98 -21.56
N ARG A 64 17.86 24.93 -22.30
CA ARG A 64 17.12 26.11 -22.76
C ARG A 64 16.24 26.70 -21.66
N ILE A 65 15.97 25.94 -20.60
CA ILE A 65 15.15 26.34 -19.47
C ILE A 65 16.08 26.65 -18.28
N PRO A 66 16.17 27.91 -17.83
CA PRO A 66 17.05 28.29 -16.71
C PRO A 66 16.49 27.86 -15.34
N GLN A 67 15.18 27.59 -15.29
CA GLN A 67 14.42 27.13 -14.14
C GLN A 67 14.87 25.74 -13.69
N LYS A 68 15.09 25.55 -12.39
CA LYS A 68 15.78 24.35 -11.87
C LYS A 68 14.83 23.19 -11.58
N THR A 69 13.60 23.47 -11.14
CA THR A 69 12.63 22.43 -10.80
C THR A 69 11.29 22.63 -11.50
N LEU A 70 10.51 21.56 -11.61
CA LEU A 70 9.19 21.55 -12.22
C LEU A 70 8.23 22.45 -11.43
N GLY A 71 8.28 22.41 -10.11
CA GLY A 71 7.45 23.26 -9.25
C GLY A 71 7.68 24.76 -9.51
N GLN A 72 8.94 25.18 -9.56
CA GLN A 72 9.29 26.57 -9.84
C GLN A 72 8.90 26.97 -11.27
N TRP A 73 9.08 26.08 -12.25
CA TRP A 73 8.69 26.35 -13.63
C TRP A 73 7.18 26.50 -13.78
N ILE A 74 6.38 25.66 -13.11
CA ILE A 74 4.90 25.77 -13.10
C ILE A 74 4.46 27.08 -12.45
N ALA A 75 5.12 27.52 -11.37
CA ALA A 75 4.80 28.78 -10.70
C ALA A 75 5.01 30.00 -11.62
N ASP A 76 6.08 30.00 -12.43
CA ASP A 76 6.35 31.05 -13.43
C ASP A 76 5.49 30.93 -14.70
N ASN A 77 4.97 29.73 -14.98
CA ASN A 77 4.20 29.42 -16.17
C ASN A 77 2.82 28.82 -15.82
N PRO A 78 1.99 29.48 -14.99
CA PRO A 78 0.78 28.87 -14.43
C PRO A 78 -0.28 28.50 -15.48
N ALA A 79 -0.17 29.06 -16.70
CA ALA A 79 -1.00 28.69 -17.84
C ALA A 79 -0.83 27.22 -18.26
N CYS A 80 0.30 26.58 -17.95
CA CYS A 80 0.57 25.17 -18.31
C CYS A 80 -0.42 24.18 -17.67
N LEU A 81 -1.00 24.51 -16.51
CA LEU A 81 -2.00 23.71 -15.83
C LEU A 81 -3.38 23.81 -16.50
N GLY A 82 -3.62 24.88 -17.25
CA GLY A 82 -4.94 25.27 -17.72
C GLY A 82 -5.82 25.86 -16.61
N ALA A 83 -6.80 26.68 -17.01
CA ALA A 83 -7.65 27.44 -16.07
C ALA A 83 -8.39 26.53 -15.08
N LYS A 84 -8.96 25.41 -15.55
CA LYS A 84 -9.74 24.48 -14.70
C LYS A 84 -8.94 23.91 -13.54
N VAL A 85 -7.72 23.45 -13.78
CA VAL A 85 -6.85 22.88 -12.74
C VAL A 85 -6.38 23.97 -11.80
N LYS A 86 -5.99 25.12 -12.35
CA LYS A 86 -5.56 26.28 -11.56
C LYS A 86 -6.63 26.70 -10.54
N ASP A 87 -7.88 26.82 -10.98
CA ASP A 87 -8.99 27.26 -10.14
C ASP A 87 -9.36 26.21 -9.08
N ALA A 88 -9.35 24.92 -9.44
CA ALA A 88 -9.70 23.83 -8.54
C ALA A 88 -8.61 23.49 -7.49
N PHE A 89 -7.34 23.66 -7.85
CA PHE A 89 -6.18 23.21 -7.05
C PHE A 89 -5.17 24.31 -6.76
N GLN A 90 -5.63 25.57 -6.77
CA GLN A 90 -4.86 26.75 -6.35
C GLN A 90 -3.52 26.90 -7.08
N GLY A 91 -3.50 26.56 -8.38
CA GLY A 91 -2.30 26.67 -9.23
C GLY A 91 -1.20 25.66 -8.92
N THR A 92 -1.51 24.55 -8.25
CA THR A 92 -0.56 23.47 -7.97
C THR A 92 -0.86 22.22 -8.82
N LEU A 93 0.16 21.37 -9.02
CA LEU A 93 -0.02 20.07 -9.66
C LEU A 93 -0.80 19.15 -8.70
N PRO A 94 -2.00 18.66 -9.06
CA PRO A 94 -2.90 18.03 -8.09
C PRO A 94 -2.65 16.53 -7.87
N PHE A 95 -1.55 16.00 -8.40
CA PHE A 95 -1.17 14.60 -8.25
C PHE A 95 0.35 14.45 -8.13
N LEU A 96 0.77 13.34 -7.54
CA LEU A 96 2.14 12.87 -7.56
C LEU A 96 2.13 11.53 -8.29
N PHE A 97 2.85 11.44 -9.39
CA PHE A 97 2.99 10.19 -10.12
C PHE A 97 4.23 9.44 -9.62
N LYS A 98 4.12 8.12 -9.47
CA LYS A 98 5.22 7.30 -8.97
C LYS A 98 5.34 5.99 -9.74
N VAL A 99 6.57 5.49 -9.84
CA VAL A 99 6.83 4.06 -10.05
C VAL A 99 7.32 3.48 -8.74
N LEU A 100 6.75 2.36 -8.33
CA LEU A 100 7.17 1.60 -7.14
C LEU A 100 7.80 0.29 -7.60
N SER A 101 8.78 -0.20 -6.85
CA SER A 101 9.35 -1.53 -7.06
C SER A 101 9.47 -2.26 -5.72
N VAL A 102 8.46 -3.07 -5.42
CA VAL A 102 8.18 -3.65 -4.10
C VAL A 102 8.85 -5.01 -3.95
N ASN A 103 9.74 -5.14 -2.96
CA ASN A 103 10.42 -6.38 -2.61
C ASN A 103 9.85 -7.04 -1.35
N THR A 104 9.55 -6.22 -0.33
CA THR A 104 8.87 -6.68 0.90
C THR A 104 7.56 -5.92 1.08
N ALA A 105 6.60 -6.54 1.78
CA ALA A 105 5.27 -5.97 1.94
C ALA A 105 5.33 -4.60 2.63
N LEU A 106 4.56 -3.65 2.14
CA LEU A 106 4.40 -2.32 2.74
C LEU A 106 3.44 -2.40 3.93
N SER A 107 3.41 -1.34 4.74
CA SER A 107 2.47 -1.21 5.85
C SER A 107 1.01 -1.31 5.39
N ILE A 108 0.18 -1.98 6.18
CA ILE A 108 -1.27 -1.92 6.02
C ILE A 108 -1.73 -0.50 6.39
N GLN A 109 -2.38 0.17 5.46
CA GLN A 109 -2.74 1.57 5.58
C GLN A 109 -4.16 1.82 5.09
N ALA A 110 -4.75 2.92 5.54
CA ALA A 110 -5.98 3.47 5.00
C ALA A 110 -5.84 4.99 4.96
N HIS A 111 -6.27 5.62 3.87
CA HIS A 111 -6.22 7.08 3.74
C HIS A 111 -7.55 7.70 4.10
N PRO A 112 -7.59 8.72 4.97
CA PRO A 112 -8.85 9.33 5.38
C PRO A 112 -9.57 9.97 4.19
N ASN A 113 -10.90 10.00 4.26
CA ASN A 113 -11.68 10.88 3.38
C ASN A 113 -11.41 12.36 3.74
N LYS A 114 -11.86 13.29 2.89
CA LYS A 114 -11.52 14.71 3.02
C LYS A 114 -11.98 15.33 4.34
N GLU A 115 -13.15 14.91 4.84
CA GLU A 115 -13.68 15.38 6.12
C GLU A 115 -12.82 14.90 7.30
N LEU A 116 -12.46 13.61 7.31
CA LEU A 116 -11.64 13.02 8.35
C LEU A 116 -10.20 13.55 8.30
N ALA A 117 -9.63 13.75 7.10
CA ALA A 117 -8.29 14.32 6.92
C ALA A 117 -8.19 15.72 7.54
N ALA A 118 -9.18 16.58 7.31
CA ALA A 118 -9.23 17.91 7.91
C ALA A 118 -9.30 17.85 9.45
N LYS A 119 -10.10 16.94 10.01
CA LYS A 119 -10.19 16.74 11.47
C LYS A 119 -8.86 16.23 12.05
N LEU A 120 -8.25 15.25 11.40
CA LEU A 120 -6.99 14.64 11.85
C LEU A 120 -5.81 15.61 11.75
N HIS A 121 -5.71 16.39 10.67
CA HIS A 121 -4.71 17.45 10.54
C HIS A 121 -4.85 18.52 11.63
N ALA A 122 -6.09 18.92 11.94
CA ALA A 122 -6.33 19.90 12.99
C ALA A 122 -5.99 19.39 14.41
N GLN A 123 -6.14 18.09 14.66
CA GLN A 123 -5.92 17.48 15.98
C GLN A 123 -4.49 16.96 16.19
N PHE A 124 -3.86 16.42 15.13
CA PHE A 124 -2.58 15.73 15.15
C PHE A 124 -1.72 16.09 13.91
N PRO A 125 -1.38 17.38 13.71
CA PRO A 125 -0.70 17.87 12.50
C PRO A 125 0.68 17.23 12.26
N GLU A 126 1.34 16.73 13.30
CA GLU A 126 2.60 15.99 13.23
C GLU A 126 2.46 14.62 12.56
N HIS A 127 1.27 14.01 12.64
CA HIS A 127 0.95 12.72 12.06
C HIS A 127 0.20 12.83 10.72
N TYR A 128 -0.58 13.91 10.57
CA TYR A 128 -1.35 14.21 9.36
C TYR A 128 -0.92 15.58 8.85
N PRO A 129 0.07 15.65 7.95
CA PRO A 129 0.71 16.92 7.57
C PRO A 129 -0.16 17.83 6.70
N ASP A 130 -1.27 17.33 6.17
CA ASP A 130 -2.21 18.09 5.35
C ASP A 130 -3.67 17.65 5.59
N ALA A 131 -4.60 18.51 5.21
CA ALA A 131 -6.04 18.33 5.39
C ALA A 131 -6.74 17.63 4.20
N ASN A 132 -5.98 17.02 3.28
CA ASN A 132 -6.53 16.48 2.05
C ASN A 132 -6.75 14.96 2.12
N HIS A 133 -7.68 14.46 1.30
CA HIS A 133 -7.76 13.03 1.04
C HIS A 133 -6.62 12.59 0.11
N LYS A 134 -6.33 11.29 0.10
CA LYS A 134 -5.31 10.69 -0.77
C LYS A 134 -5.89 9.48 -1.50
N PRO A 135 -6.75 9.70 -2.52
CA PRO A 135 -7.14 8.62 -3.42
C PRO A 135 -5.92 8.17 -4.21
N GLU A 136 -5.77 6.86 -4.40
CA GLU A 136 -4.63 6.28 -5.09
C GLU A 136 -5.10 5.34 -6.20
N MET A 137 -4.24 5.14 -7.21
CA MET A 137 -4.45 4.16 -8.26
C MET A 137 -3.11 3.45 -8.50
N ALA A 138 -3.13 2.13 -8.53
CA ALA A 138 -2.00 1.30 -8.88
C ALA A 138 -2.25 0.66 -10.26
N ILE A 139 -1.23 0.67 -11.10
CA ILE A 139 -1.22 -0.01 -12.40
C ILE A 139 -0.01 -0.93 -12.41
N ALA A 140 -0.23 -2.22 -12.67
CA ALA A 140 0.83 -3.22 -12.66
C ALA A 140 1.76 -3.04 -13.87
N LEU A 141 3.05 -2.82 -13.62
CA LEU A 141 4.11 -2.85 -14.64
C LEU A 141 4.71 -4.26 -14.80
N THR A 142 4.70 -5.01 -13.70
CA THR A 142 5.06 -6.42 -13.60
C THR A 142 3.95 -7.12 -12.80
N PRO A 143 3.89 -8.47 -12.76
CA PRO A 143 2.93 -9.16 -11.90
C PRO A 143 3.01 -8.62 -10.47
N PHE A 144 1.86 -8.17 -9.97
CA PHE A 144 1.74 -7.42 -8.73
C PHE A 144 0.80 -8.12 -7.76
N GLU A 145 1.15 -8.12 -6.48
CA GLU A 145 0.31 -8.62 -5.39
C GLU A 145 0.06 -7.52 -4.35
N GLY A 146 -1.20 -7.38 -3.93
CA GLY A 146 -1.62 -6.42 -2.92
C GLY A 146 -2.75 -6.96 -2.05
N LEU A 147 -2.92 -6.36 -0.88
CA LEU A 147 -4.14 -6.45 -0.09
C LEU A 147 -5.01 -5.23 -0.38
N CYS A 148 -6.31 -5.40 -0.60
CA CYS A 148 -7.21 -4.28 -0.82
C CYS A 148 -8.65 -4.56 -0.38
N GLY A 149 -9.16 -3.79 0.58
CA GLY A 149 -10.51 -3.89 1.08
C GLY A 149 -10.79 -5.20 1.82
N PHE A 150 -11.90 -5.25 2.56
CA PHE A 150 -12.31 -6.46 3.26
C PHE A 150 -12.83 -7.52 2.28
N ARG A 151 -12.56 -8.79 2.58
CA ARG A 151 -13.11 -9.96 1.89
C ARG A 151 -14.63 -10.02 2.04
N PRO A 152 -15.33 -10.75 1.15
CA PRO A 152 -16.68 -11.23 1.45
C PRO A 152 -16.74 -11.86 2.85
N VAL A 153 -17.80 -11.56 3.59
CA VAL A 153 -17.89 -11.97 5.01
C VAL A 153 -17.85 -13.49 5.15
N GLU A 154 -18.36 -14.22 4.16
CA GLU A 154 -18.38 -15.67 4.10
C GLU A 154 -16.96 -16.25 4.05
N GLU A 155 -16.03 -15.61 3.34
CA GLU A 155 -14.62 -16.00 3.34
C GLU A 155 -13.97 -15.76 4.70
N ILE A 156 -14.25 -14.61 5.33
CA ILE A 156 -13.73 -14.28 6.67
C ILE A 156 -14.23 -15.30 7.69
N VAL A 157 -15.52 -15.66 7.62
CA VAL A 157 -16.13 -16.70 8.46
C VAL A 157 -15.46 -18.05 8.21
N SER A 158 -15.20 -18.42 6.97
CA SER A 158 -14.49 -19.67 6.64
C SER A 158 -13.08 -19.71 7.26
N PHE A 159 -12.34 -18.59 7.25
CA PHE A 159 -11.06 -18.50 7.96
C PHE A 159 -11.22 -18.59 9.47
N LEU A 160 -12.24 -17.96 10.07
CA LEU A 160 -12.51 -18.08 11.50
C LEU A 160 -12.87 -19.50 11.94
N GLN A 161 -13.39 -20.33 11.03
CA GLN A 161 -13.71 -21.73 11.29
C GLN A 161 -12.50 -22.66 11.10
N SER A 162 -11.64 -22.35 10.13
CA SER A 162 -10.51 -23.21 9.73
C SER A 162 -9.16 -22.82 10.33
N VAL A 163 -9.02 -21.62 10.88
CA VAL A 163 -7.78 -21.11 11.49
C VAL A 163 -8.00 -20.87 13.00
N PRO A 164 -7.74 -21.87 13.86
CA PRO A 164 -8.00 -21.78 15.29
C PRO A 164 -7.26 -20.62 15.98
N GLU A 165 -6.05 -20.31 15.53
CA GLU A 165 -5.23 -19.24 16.10
C GLU A 165 -5.81 -17.85 15.83
N LEU A 166 -6.40 -17.67 14.65
CA LEU A 166 -7.17 -16.47 14.31
C LEU A 166 -8.43 -16.41 15.19
N ARG A 167 -9.18 -17.52 15.30
CA ARG A 167 -10.40 -17.58 16.12
C ARG A 167 -10.11 -17.24 17.59
N ALA A 168 -8.98 -17.72 18.12
CA ALA A 168 -8.54 -17.41 19.49
C ALA A 168 -8.32 -15.91 19.71
N LEU A 169 -7.79 -15.19 18.72
CA LEU A 169 -7.60 -13.73 18.81
C LEU A 169 -8.92 -12.95 18.77
N ILE A 170 -9.85 -13.40 17.93
CA ILE A 170 -11.17 -12.78 17.81
C ILE A 170 -12.06 -13.11 19.03
N GLY A 171 -11.94 -14.32 19.54
CA GLY A 171 -12.74 -14.87 20.64
C GLY A 171 -14.13 -15.34 20.17
N GLU A 172 -14.60 -16.43 20.78
CA GLU A 172 -15.82 -17.15 20.39
C GLU A 172 -17.04 -16.25 20.19
N VAL A 173 -17.32 -15.37 21.15
CA VAL A 173 -18.51 -14.49 21.09
C VAL A 173 -18.51 -13.60 19.85
N ALA A 174 -17.35 -13.03 19.47
CA ALA A 174 -17.27 -12.14 18.32
C ALA A 174 -17.28 -12.93 17.00
N ALA A 175 -16.64 -14.10 16.97
CA ALA A 175 -16.67 -15.00 15.82
C ALA A 175 -18.10 -15.51 15.54
N GLU A 176 -18.80 -16.00 16.57
CA GLU A 176 -20.20 -16.44 16.47
C GLU A 176 -21.13 -15.29 16.05
N GLN A 177 -20.88 -14.06 16.52
CA GLN A 177 -21.66 -12.91 16.11
C GLN A 177 -21.51 -12.62 14.61
N LEU A 178 -20.29 -12.73 14.08
CA LEU A 178 -20.06 -12.56 12.64
C LEU A 178 -20.68 -13.71 11.83
N GLU A 179 -20.56 -14.95 12.30
CA GLU A 179 -21.18 -16.14 11.68
C GLU A 179 -22.71 -16.05 11.60
N ARG A 180 -23.35 -15.49 12.62
CA ARG A 180 -24.81 -15.28 12.66
C ARG A 180 -25.26 -14.05 11.88
N SER A 181 -24.34 -13.15 11.53
CA SER A 181 -24.64 -11.98 10.72
C SER A 181 -24.78 -12.44 9.26
N GLY A 182 -25.98 -12.83 8.86
CA GLY A 182 -26.27 -13.20 7.48
C GLY A 182 -26.07 -12.04 6.51
N SER A 183 -25.80 -12.34 5.25
CA SER A 183 -25.60 -11.37 4.16
C SER A 183 -26.77 -10.39 3.97
N ASP A 184 -27.96 -10.75 4.47
CA ASP A 184 -29.19 -9.97 4.33
C ASP A 184 -29.27 -8.75 5.29
N ASP A 185 -28.34 -8.62 6.26
CA ASP A 185 -28.18 -7.42 7.09
C ASP A 185 -26.78 -6.80 6.97
N PRO A 186 -26.56 -5.95 5.94
CA PRO A 186 -25.26 -5.31 5.72
C PRO A 186 -24.78 -4.45 6.89
N ARG A 187 -25.71 -3.86 7.67
CA ARG A 187 -25.34 -3.02 8.83
C ARG A 187 -24.89 -3.90 10.00
N GLY A 188 -25.59 -5.01 10.25
CA GLY A 188 -25.21 -6.03 11.21
C GLY A 188 -23.84 -6.62 10.91
N VAL A 189 -23.62 -7.04 9.65
CA VAL A 189 -22.33 -7.56 9.17
C VAL A 189 -21.22 -6.54 9.38
N SER A 190 -21.41 -5.27 8.97
CA SER A 190 -20.41 -4.21 9.15
C SER A 190 -20.06 -3.99 10.62
N ALA A 191 -21.06 -4.00 11.52
CA ALA A 191 -20.84 -3.87 12.95
C ALA A 191 -20.07 -5.06 13.54
N ALA A 192 -20.45 -6.29 13.20
CA ALA A 192 -19.77 -7.51 13.68
C ALA A 192 -18.34 -7.60 13.16
N LEU A 193 -18.11 -7.27 11.87
CA LEU A 193 -16.79 -7.24 11.26
C LEU A 193 -15.89 -6.21 11.94
N ARG A 194 -16.43 -5.02 12.22
CA ARG A 194 -15.71 -3.98 12.98
C ARG A 194 -15.30 -4.48 14.37
N VAL A 195 -16.14 -5.24 15.06
CA VAL A 195 -15.79 -5.83 16.36
C VAL A 195 -14.63 -6.81 16.21
N CYS A 196 -14.70 -7.73 15.23
CA CYS A 196 -13.64 -8.70 14.97
C CYS A 196 -12.31 -8.01 14.65
N PHE A 197 -12.30 -7.11 13.66
CA PHE A 197 -11.09 -6.40 13.26
C PHE A 197 -10.53 -5.52 14.38
N THR A 198 -11.39 -4.88 15.19
CA THR A 198 -10.95 -4.13 16.37
C THR A 198 -10.29 -5.03 17.41
N ARG A 199 -10.84 -6.22 17.66
CA ARG A 199 -10.24 -7.18 18.62
C ARG A 199 -8.89 -7.66 18.16
N LEU A 200 -8.74 -7.96 16.86
CA LEU A 200 -7.44 -8.26 16.27
C LEU A 200 -6.46 -7.11 16.56
N MET A 201 -6.75 -5.91 16.06
CA MET A 201 -5.83 -4.76 16.12
C MET A 201 -5.53 -4.25 17.54
N LYS A 202 -6.38 -4.58 18.53
CA LYS A 202 -6.18 -4.26 19.95
C LYS A 202 -5.67 -5.44 20.79
N SER A 203 -5.36 -6.57 20.16
CA SER A 203 -4.84 -7.74 20.86
C SER A 203 -3.51 -7.40 21.55
N GLU A 204 -3.30 -7.98 22.72
CA GLU A 204 -2.06 -7.78 23.48
C GLU A 204 -0.90 -8.42 22.72
N LYS A 205 0.26 -7.74 22.72
CA LYS A 205 1.40 -8.10 21.88
C LYS A 205 1.88 -9.52 22.10
N LYS A 206 2.10 -9.91 23.35
CA LYS A 206 2.53 -11.26 23.67
C LYS A 206 1.48 -12.28 23.20
N PHE A 207 0.20 -12.03 23.44
CA PHE A 207 -0.86 -12.95 23.03
C PHE A 207 -0.92 -13.18 21.51
N PHE A 208 -0.93 -12.11 20.69
CA PHE A 208 -0.99 -12.31 19.23
C PHE A 208 0.29 -12.90 18.65
N VAL A 209 1.47 -12.60 19.22
CA VAL A 209 2.73 -13.22 18.79
C VAL A 209 2.73 -14.71 19.11
N ASP A 210 2.24 -15.11 20.29
CA ASP A 210 2.13 -16.52 20.66
C ASP A 210 1.18 -17.27 19.68
N GLN A 211 0.03 -16.68 19.33
CA GLN A 211 -0.88 -17.26 18.33
C GLN A 211 -0.27 -17.32 16.93
N LEU A 212 0.46 -16.28 16.50
CA LEU A 212 1.12 -16.26 15.20
C LEU A 212 2.18 -17.37 15.08
N ASN A 213 2.98 -17.56 16.14
CA ASN A 213 3.99 -18.62 16.17
C ASN A 213 3.36 -20.02 16.12
N MET A 214 2.23 -20.23 16.80
CA MET A 214 1.47 -21.48 16.72
C MET A 214 0.97 -21.73 15.29
N LEU A 215 0.40 -20.71 14.66
CA LEU A 215 -0.11 -20.77 13.29
C LEU A 215 1.01 -21.07 12.29
N VAL A 216 2.12 -20.33 12.34
CA VAL A 216 3.29 -20.55 11.47
C VAL A 216 3.84 -21.96 11.65
N LYS A 217 3.93 -22.45 12.89
CA LYS A 217 4.37 -23.82 13.17
C LYS A 217 3.45 -24.85 12.55
N ARG A 218 2.13 -24.71 12.73
CA ARG A 218 1.12 -25.63 12.17
C ARG A 218 1.19 -25.67 10.65
N ILE A 219 1.17 -24.51 10.00
CA ILE A 219 1.23 -24.40 8.53
C ILE A 219 2.56 -24.95 7.99
N SER A 220 3.68 -24.68 8.65
CA SER A 220 4.98 -25.23 8.23
C SER A 220 5.03 -26.75 8.32
N GLN A 221 4.42 -27.33 9.36
CA GLN A 221 4.32 -28.79 9.53
C GLN A 221 3.40 -29.41 8.46
N GLU A 222 2.23 -28.81 8.22
CA GLU A 222 1.31 -29.27 7.19
C GLU A 222 1.96 -29.25 5.80
N ALA A 223 2.67 -28.17 5.46
CA ALA A 223 3.41 -28.06 4.21
C ALA A 223 4.53 -29.11 4.09
N ALA A 224 5.29 -29.35 5.18
CA ALA A 224 6.35 -30.37 5.21
C ALA A 224 5.81 -31.81 5.04
N GLU A 225 4.56 -32.05 5.45
CA GLU A 225 3.83 -33.30 5.25
C GLU A 225 3.18 -33.41 3.86
N GLY A 226 3.30 -32.40 3.01
CA GLY A 226 2.71 -32.36 1.67
C GLY A 226 1.19 -32.12 1.66
N LYS A 227 0.64 -31.58 2.75
CA LYS A 227 -0.78 -31.18 2.81
C LYS A 227 -1.00 -29.87 2.05
N ASP A 228 -2.20 -29.71 1.51
CA ASP A 228 -2.62 -28.46 0.88
C ASP A 228 -2.89 -27.39 1.95
N THR A 229 -2.07 -26.35 1.98
CA THR A 229 -2.19 -25.20 2.89
C THR A 229 -2.85 -23.98 2.24
N SER A 230 -3.29 -24.08 0.98
CA SER A 230 -3.89 -22.96 0.24
C SER A 230 -5.14 -22.41 0.93
N GLY A 231 -5.97 -23.28 1.50
CA GLY A 231 -7.18 -22.91 2.25
C GLY A 231 -6.93 -22.09 3.51
N SER A 232 -5.68 -22.03 4.02
CA SER A 232 -5.27 -21.19 5.16
C SER A 232 -4.34 -20.05 4.75
N ASN A 233 -4.22 -19.75 3.44
CA ASN A 233 -3.23 -18.82 2.89
C ASN A 233 -1.78 -19.12 3.33
N GLY A 234 -1.41 -20.41 3.41
CA GLY A 234 -0.16 -20.85 4.05
C GLY A 234 1.10 -20.19 3.48
N ASP A 235 1.30 -20.23 2.17
CA ASP A 235 2.49 -19.64 1.53
C ASP A 235 2.59 -18.13 1.78
N LEU A 236 1.46 -17.43 1.70
CA LEU A 236 1.40 -15.99 1.93
C LEU A 236 1.74 -15.67 3.40
N LEU A 237 1.16 -16.41 4.35
CA LEU A 237 1.45 -16.26 5.77
C LEU A 237 2.94 -16.47 6.04
N LEU A 238 3.53 -17.57 5.56
CA LEU A 238 4.93 -17.91 5.79
C LEU A 238 5.86 -16.84 5.20
N ARG A 239 5.54 -16.34 3.98
CA ARG A 239 6.28 -15.25 3.35
C ARG A 239 6.21 -13.96 4.18
N LEU A 240 5.02 -13.51 4.57
CA LEU A 240 4.87 -12.27 5.35
C LEU A 240 5.54 -12.37 6.72
N HIS A 241 5.41 -13.52 7.39
CA HIS A 241 6.10 -13.76 8.66
C HIS A 241 7.63 -13.75 8.50
N SER A 242 8.17 -14.26 7.38
CA SER A 242 9.61 -14.18 7.12
C SER A 242 10.11 -12.75 6.93
N GLN A 243 9.27 -11.86 6.38
CA GLN A 243 9.58 -10.44 6.19
C GLN A 243 9.41 -9.65 7.50
N TYR A 244 8.37 -9.96 8.27
CA TYR A 244 7.98 -9.27 9.49
C TYR A 244 7.63 -10.27 10.62
N PRO A 245 8.65 -10.90 11.26
CA PRO A 245 8.41 -11.88 12.31
C PRO A 245 7.68 -11.26 13.51
N GLY A 246 6.62 -11.92 13.96
CA GLY A 246 5.83 -11.44 15.09
C GLY A 246 4.98 -10.19 14.81
N ASP A 247 4.71 -9.86 13.54
CA ASP A 247 3.87 -8.71 13.17
C ASP A 247 2.38 -9.09 13.05
N ILE A 248 1.51 -8.27 13.62
CA ILE A 248 0.06 -8.46 13.61
C ILE A 248 -0.53 -8.44 12.18
N GLY A 249 0.14 -7.76 11.25
CA GLY A 249 -0.23 -7.70 9.83
C GLY A 249 -0.30 -9.06 9.15
N CYS A 250 0.38 -10.08 9.69
CA CYS A 250 0.28 -11.45 9.17
C CYS A 250 -1.16 -12.00 9.25
N PHE A 251 -1.96 -11.55 10.22
CA PHE A 251 -3.36 -11.98 10.35
C PHE A 251 -4.32 -11.21 9.44
N THR A 252 -3.94 -10.06 8.88
CA THR A 252 -4.89 -9.28 8.06
C THR A 252 -5.18 -9.93 6.72
N ILE A 253 -4.38 -10.90 6.27
CA ILE A 253 -4.64 -11.67 5.04
C ILE A 253 -5.96 -12.47 5.09
N TYR A 254 -6.45 -12.74 6.30
CA TYR A 254 -7.73 -13.41 6.56
C TYR A 254 -8.92 -12.45 6.54
N PHE A 255 -8.67 -11.13 6.59
CA PHE A 255 -9.68 -10.09 6.53
C PHE A 255 -9.70 -9.35 5.19
N LEU A 256 -8.54 -9.20 4.55
CA LEU A 256 -8.38 -8.38 3.35
C LEU A 256 -8.24 -9.23 2.08
N ASN A 257 -8.81 -8.75 0.97
CA ASN A 257 -8.69 -9.44 -0.32
C ASN A 257 -7.23 -9.47 -0.75
N LEU A 258 -6.74 -10.65 -1.13
CA LEU A 258 -5.49 -10.77 -1.87
C LEU A 258 -5.78 -10.51 -3.35
N VAL A 259 -5.33 -9.37 -3.85
CA VAL A 259 -5.45 -8.96 -5.24
C VAL A 259 -4.16 -9.30 -5.96
N ARG A 260 -4.29 -9.93 -7.14
CA ARG A 260 -3.19 -10.16 -8.08
C ARG A 260 -3.52 -9.44 -9.36
N LEU A 261 -2.59 -8.63 -9.85
CA LEU A 261 -2.73 -7.87 -11.08
C LEU A 261 -1.66 -8.29 -12.07
N GLU A 262 -2.07 -8.63 -13.28
CA GLU A 262 -1.19 -8.82 -14.43
C GLU A 262 -0.75 -7.47 -15.02
N PRO A 263 0.38 -7.41 -15.74
CA PRO A 263 0.84 -6.17 -16.37
C PRO A 263 -0.26 -5.48 -17.21
N GLY A 264 -0.51 -4.20 -16.91
CA GLY A 264 -1.55 -3.39 -17.53
C GLY A 264 -2.89 -3.38 -16.78
N GLU A 265 -3.13 -4.30 -15.84
CA GLU A 265 -4.27 -4.24 -14.94
C GLU A 265 -4.07 -3.18 -13.85
N ALA A 266 -5.19 -2.69 -13.30
CA ALA A 266 -5.18 -1.59 -12.35
C ALA A 266 -6.19 -1.78 -11.23
N MET A 267 -5.89 -1.20 -10.07
CA MET A 267 -6.82 -1.06 -8.96
C MET A 267 -6.85 0.38 -8.45
N PHE A 268 -8.03 0.83 -8.05
CA PHE A 268 -8.24 2.10 -7.37
C PHE A 268 -8.40 1.85 -5.88
N LEU A 269 -7.78 2.69 -5.05
CA LEU A 269 -7.85 2.62 -3.60
C LEU A 269 -8.71 3.77 -3.08
N GLY A 270 -9.88 3.41 -2.57
CA GLY A 270 -10.84 4.36 -2.02
C GLY A 270 -10.38 4.95 -0.69
N ALA A 271 -11.00 6.06 -0.32
CA ALA A 271 -10.81 6.61 1.02
C ALA A 271 -11.37 5.64 2.08
N ASN A 272 -10.66 5.53 3.20
CA ASN A 272 -10.94 4.65 4.33
C ASN A 272 -10.88 3.14 4.00
N GLU A 273 -10.27 2.75 2.86
CA GLU A 273 -10.09 1.36 2.51
C GLU A 273 -8.72 0.85 2.96
N PRO A 274 -8.66 -0.22 3.79
CA PRO A 274 -7.40 -0.82 4.18
C PRO A 274 -6.74 -1.54 3.00
N HIS A 275 -5.46 -1.28 2.78
CA HIS A 275 -4.68 -1.88 1.71
C HIS A 275 -3.20 -1.97 2.06
N ALA A 276 -2.46 -2.82 1.34
CA ALA A 276 -1.01 -2.96 1.44
C ALA A 276 -0.46 -3.51 0.11
N TYR A 277 0.69 -3.02 -0.35
CA TYR A 277 1.37 -3.61 -1.52
C TYR A 277 2.34 -4.68 -1.03
N LEU A 278 2.29 -5.89 -1.60
CA LEU A 278 3.05 -7.03 -1.08
C LEU A 278 4.29 -7.32 -1.91
N GLN A 279 4.15 -7.27 -3.24
CA GLN A 279 5.22 -7.55 -4.21
C GLN A 279 4.85 -6.97 -5.57
N GLY A 280 5.84 -6.56 -6.36
CA GLY A 280 5.65 -6.05 -7.73
C GLY A 280 6.56 -4.88 -8.02
#